data_AF-A0A383BSC0-F1
#
_entry.id   AF-A0A383BSC0-F1
#
_cell.length_a   1.000
_cell.length_b   1.000
_cell.length_c   1.000
_cell.angle_alpha   90.00
_cell.angle_beta   90.00
_cell.angle_gamma   90.00
#
_symmetry.space_group_name_H-M   'P 1'
#
loop_
_entity.id
_entity.type
_entity.pdbx_description
1 polymer ?
#
loop_
_entity_poly.entity_id
_entity_poly.type
_entity_poly.pdbx_seq_one_letter_code
_entity_poly.pdbx_strand_id
1 'polypeptide(L)'
;MNKLFYLTLLSSVIYSQNDPPVLITIGDQVIDEDTQIYITLSAYDPDGDILTFTAVADNENIAVSLSSNILTLMPSENYFGVALVTVTVSDGL
;
A
#
# COMPACT_ATOMS: atom_id res chain seq x y z
N MET A 1 2.54 -15.65 -65.89
CA MET A 1 2.99 -16.33 -64.66
C MET A 1 2.61 -15.45 -63.48
N ASN A 2 1.72 -15.92 -62.61
CA ASN A 2 1.30 -15.14 -61.44
C ASN A 2 2.41 -15.21 -60.40
N LYS A 3 2.97 -14.05 -60.01
CA LYS A 3 3.92 -13.94 -58.90
C LYS A 3 3.12 -14.08 -57.60
N LEU A 4 3.49 -15.07 -56.78
CA LEU A 4 2.97 -15.20 -55.42
C LEU A 4 3.55 -14.04 -54.59
N PHE A 5 2.69 -13.37 -53.83
CA PHE A 5 3.06 -12.32 -52.88
C PHE A 5 2.96 -12.93 -51.48
N TYR A 6 4.07 -12.93 -50.73
CA TYR A 6 4.08 -13.35 -49.33
C TYR A 6 4.04 -12.09 -48.47
N LEU A 7 2.97 -11.92 -47.70
CA LEU A 7 2.84 -10.86 -46.71
C LEU A 7 3.17 -11.47 -45.33
N THR A 8 4.29 -11.05 -44.74
CA THR A 8 4.61 -11.33 -43.34
C THR A 8 4.11 -10.17 -42.49
N LEU A 9 3.10 -10.44 -41.66
CA LEU A 9 2.68 -9.54 -40.59
C LEU A 9 3.41 -9.93 -39.32
N LEU A 10 4.20 -9.02 -38.76
CA LEU A 10 4.76 -9.14 -37.43
C LEU A 10 3.91 -8.27 -36.50
N SER A 11 3.19 -8.90 -35.56
CA SER A 11 2.57 -8.18 -34.44
C SER A 11 3.45 -8.35 -33.20
N SER A 12 3.75 -7.24 -32.53
CA SER A 12 4.30 -7.26 -31.17
C SER A 12 3.20 -6.72 -30.26
N VAL A 13 2.74 -7.55 -29.33
CA VAL A 13 1.89 -7.12 -28.23
C VAL A 13 2.82 -6.91 -27.04
N ILE A 14 2.96 -5.67 -26.58
CA ILE A 14 3.61 -5.37 -25.31
C ILE A 14 2.51 -5.51 -24.25
N TYR A 15 2.64 -6.50 -23.37
CA TYR A 15 1.88 -6.51 -22.12
C TYR A 15 2.53 -5.49 -21.19
N SER A 16 1.75 -4.61 -20.53
CA SER A 16 2.30 -3.84 -19.41
C SER A 16 2.78 -4.84 -18.36
N GLN A 17 4.02 -4.68 -17.91
CA GLN A 17 4.46 -5.35 -16.70
C GLN A 17 3.88 -4.53 -15.54
N ASN A 18 3.14 -5.17 -14.63
CA ASN A 18 2.59 -4.52 -13.45
C ASN A 18 3.72 -3.87 -12.62
N ASP A 19 3.63 -2.57 -12.40
CA ASP A 19 4.49 -1.78 -11.53
C ASP A 19 3.88 -1.77 -10.11
N PRO A 20 4.67 -2.04 -9.06
CA PRO A 20 4.14 -2.10 -7.71
C PRO A 20 3.70 -0.72 -7.19
N PRO A 21 2.74 -0.67 -6.25
CA PRO A 21 2.29 0.57 -5.64
C PRO A 21 3.38 1.22 -4.78
N VAL A 22 3.31 2.54 -4.69
CA VAL A 22 4.24 3.37 -3.91
C VAL A 22 3.50 4.00 -2.74
N LEU A 23 3.83 3.56 -1.53
CA LEU A 23 3.38 4.19 -0.28
C LEU A 23 4.13 5.50 -0.03
N ILE A 24 3.39 6.59 0.21
CA ILE A 24 3.99 7.86 0.64
C ILE A 24 4.50 7.71 2.07
N THR A 25 5.71 8.22 2.32
CA THR A 25 6.39 8.07 3.60
C THR A 25 5.54 8.57 4.77
N ILE A 26 5.42 7.74 5.79
CA ILE A 26 4.80 8.07 7.07
C ILE A 26 5.94 8.37 8.04
N GLY A 27 5.96 9.56 8.62
CA GLY A 27 6.96 9.93 9.62
C GLY A 27 6.67 9.31 10.99
N ASP A 28 7.65 9.36 11.88
CA ASP A 28 7.49 8.95 13.27
C ASP A 28 6.34 9.71 13.94
N GLN A 29 5.59 9.01 14.79
CA GLN A 29 4.50 9.59 15.57
C GLN A 29 4.89 9.62 17.05
N VAL A 30 4.55 10.72 17.72
CA VAL A 30 4.66 10.86 19.17
C VAL A 30 3.27 11.20 19.68
N ILE A 31 2.76 10.40 20.60
CA ILE A 31 1.42 10.52 21.15
C ILE A 31 1.49 10.42 22.67
N ASP A 32 0.57 11.10 23.34
CA ASP A 32 0.36 10.92 24.78
C ASP A 32 -0.21 9.51 25.04
N GLU A 33 0.03 8.99 26.24
CA GLU A 33 -0.62 7.75 26.69
C GLU A 33 -2.15 7.89 26.65
N ASP A 34 -2.84 6.76 26.55
CA ASP A 34 -4.30 6.66 26.57
C ASP A 34 -5.02 7.46 25.47
N THR A 35 -4.27 7.92 24.47
CA THR A 35 -4.76 8.75 23.37
C THR A 35 -4.62 8.01 22.04
N GLN A 36 -5.71 7.95 21.28
CA GLN A 36 -5.66 7.44 19.91
C GLN A 36 -5.18 8.50 18.93
N ILE A 37 -4.53 8.05 17.85
CA ILE A 37 -4.16 8.89 16.70
C ILE A 37 -4.76 8.37 15.41
N TYR A 38 -5.06 9.31 14.51
CA TYR A 38 -5.51 9.04 13.14
C TYR A 38 -4.44 9.48 12.15
N ILE A 39 -4.08 8.58 11.24
CA ILE A 39 -3.09 8.83 10.21
C ILE A 39 -3.76 8.57 8.85
N THR A 40 -3.79 9.60 8.00
CA THR A 40 -4.24 9.45 6.62
C THR A 40 -3.11 8.87 5.78
N LEU A 41 -3.31 7.65 5.30
CA LEU A 41 -2.41 6.97 4.37
C LEU A 41 -2.62 7.50 2.95
N SER A 42 -1.52 7.62 2.22
CA SER A 42 -1.51 7.98 0.81
C SER A 42 -0.55 7.08 0.07
N ALA A 43 -0.96 6.64 -1.10
CA ALA A 43 -0.15 5.86 -2.03
C ALA A 43 -0.62 6.17 -3.45
N TYR A 44 0.22 5.84 -4.42
CA TYR A 44 -0.16 5.85 -5.83
C TYR A 44 0.35 4.58 -6.51
N ASP A 45 -0.32 4.26 -7.60
CA ASP A 45 0.01 3.13 -8.45
C ASP A 45 0.35 3.64 -9.85
N PRO A 46 1.48 3.26 -10.46
CA PRO A 46 1.83 3.71 -11.80
C PRO A 46 0.88 3.21 -12.90
N ASP A 47 0.26 2.04 -12.71
CA ASP A 47 -0.70 1.45 -13.65
C ASP A 47 -2.13 1.96 -13.41
N GLY A 48 -2.37 2.56 -12.25
CA GLY A 48 -3.65 3.15 -11.86
C GLY A 48 -4.60 2.15 -11.19
N ASP A 49 -4.05 1.05 -10.66
CA ASP A 49 -4.83 0.04 -9.95
C ASP A 49 -5.40 0.54 -8.63
N ILE A 50 -6.50 -0.10 -8.20
CA ILE A 50 -7.15 0.22 -6.93
C ILE A 50 -6.31 -0.32 -5.80
N LEU A 51 -5.90 0.58 -4.91
CA LEU A 51 -5.03 0.24 -3.79
C LEU A 51 -5.80 -0.12 -2.53
N THR A 52 -5.26 -1.11 -1.83
CA THR A 52 -5.70 -1.54 -0.50
C THR A 52 -4.57 -1.39 0.50
N PHE A 53 -4.91 -0.98 1.71
CA PHE A 53 -3.95 -0.85 2.81
C PHE A 53 -4.19 -1.94 3.85
N THR A 54 -3.12 -2.36 4.51
CA THR A 54 -3.15 -3.14 5.74
C THR A 54 -2.11 -2.60 6.71
N ALA A 55 -2.29 -2.84 8.00
CA ALA A 55 -1.34 -2.41 9.02
C ALA A 55 -1.27 -3.41 10.18
N VAL A 56 -0.10 -3.54 10.77
CA VAL A 56 0.15 -4.40 11.93
C VAL A 56 1.18 -3.76 12.85
N ALA A 57 0.94 -3.85 14.16
CA ALA A 57 1.92 -3.46 15.17
C ALA A 57 2.79 -4.66 15.56
N ASP A 58 4.03 -4.39 15.92
CA ASP A 58 5.00 -5.40 16.40
C ASP A 58 4.67 -5.95 17.80
N ASN A 59 3.78 -5.29 18.53
CA ASN A 59 3.35 -5.72 19.85
C ASN A 59 1.86 -5.43 20.10
N GLU A 60 1.27 -6.20 21.03
CA GLU A 60 -0.17 -6.19 21.33
C GLU A 60 -0.64 -4.98 22.16
N ASN A 61 0.27 -4.15 22.66
CA ASN A 61 -0.11 -2.94 23.39
C ASN A 61 -0.56 -1.81 22.46
N ILE A 62 -0.38 -1.94 21.14
CA ILE A 62 -0.91 -1.00 20.16
C ILE A 62 -2.03 -1.69 19.39
N ALA A 63 -3.27 -1.31 19.68
CA ALA A 63 -4.41 -1.72 18.88
C ALA A 63 -4.37 -0.97 17.53
N VAL A 64 -4.41 -1.74 16.44
CA VAL A 64 -4.38 -1.23 15.06
C VAL A 64 -5.73 -1.48 14.42
N SER A 65 -6.31 -0.42 13.84
CA SER A 65 -7.48 -0.55 12.97
C SER A 65 -7.35 0.34 11.75
N LEU A 66 -8.00 -0.07 10.66
CA LEU A 66 -7.92 0.63 9.39
C LEU A 66 -9.32 0.73 8.77
N SER A 67 -9.71 1.95 8.38
CA SER A 67 -10.92 2.20 7.62
C SER A 67 -10.57 2.98 6.37
N SER A 68 -10.73 2.34 5.19
CA SER A 68 -10.25 2.86 3.91
C SER A 68 -8.76 3.22 3.98
N ASN A 69 -8.41 4.50 4.00
CA ASN A 69 -7.03 4.97 4.11
C ASN A 69 -6.73 5.67 5.45
N ILE A 70 -7.61 5.55 6.45
CA ILE A 70 -7.38 6.10 7.79
C ILE A 70 -6.91 4.97 8.71
N LEU A 71 -5.64 5.02 9.08
CA LEU A 71 -5.03 4.19 10.10
C LEU A 71 -5.31 4.79 11.47
N THR A 72 -5.88 4.00 12.37
CA THR A 72 -6.11 4.38 13.76
C THR A 72 -5.24 3.51 14.66
N LEU A 73 -4.47 4.15 15.53
CA LEU A 73 -3.63 3.49 16.52
C LEU A 73 -4.11 3.90 17.91
N MET A 74 -4.31 2.93 18.79
CA MET A 74 -4.70 3.14 20.18
C MET A 74 -3.80 2.32 21.10
N PRO A 75 -2.95 2.96 21.90
CA PRO A 75 -2.23 2.28 22.97
C PRO A 75 -3.19 1.70 24.02
N SER A 76 -2.81 0.57 24.62
CA SER A 76 -3.44 0.06 25.84
C SER A 76 -3.30 1.05 26.99
N GLU A 77 -4.22 0.98 27.96
CA GLU A 77 -4.23 1.88 29.11
C GLU A 77 -2.90 1.85 29.89
N ASN A 78 -2.35 3.02 30.21
CA ASN A 78 -1.04 3.22 30.88
C ASN A 78 0.17 2.64 30.14
N TYR A 79 0.07 2.32 28.85
CA TYR A 79 1.22 1.86 28.07
C TYR A 79 2.15 3.04 27.75
N PHE A 80 3.43 2.87 28.08
CA PHE A 80 4.52 3.74 27.66
C PHE A 80 5.62 2.92 26.98
N GLY A 81 6.13 3.41 25.84
CA GLY A 81 7.15 2.69 25.10
C GLY A 81 7.24 3.09 23.63
N VAL A 82 7.97 2.28 22.88
CA VAL A 82 8.09 2.40 21.43
C VAL A 82 7.50 1.14 20.81
N ALA A 83 6.74 1.33 19.73
CA ALA A 83 6.18 0.25 18.92
C ALA A 83 6.46 0.52 17.46
N LEU A 84 6.74 -0.53 16.69
CA LEU A 84 6.84 -0.46 15.24
C LEU A 84 5.48 -0.83 14.63
N VAL A 85 4.91 0.08 13.84
CA VAL A 85 3.74 -0.20 13.02
C VAL A 85 4.17 -0.32 11.56
N THR A 86 3.92 -1.49 10.98
CA THR A 86 4.18 -1.76 9.56
C THR A 86 2.90 -1.55 8.77
N VAL A 87 2.95 -0.68 7.76
CA VAL A 87 1.86 -0.46 6.81
C VAL A 87 2.25 -1.07 5.48
N THR A 88 1.34 -1.85 4.89
CA THR A 88 1.51 -2.45 3.57
C THR A 88 0.44 -1.90 2.64
N VAL A 89 0.82 -1.56 1.42
CA VAL A 89 -0.09 -1.21 0.32
C VAL A 89 0.01 -2.29 -0.76
N SER A 90 -1.14 -2.67 -1.34
CA SER A 90 -1.23 -3.66 -2.41
C SER A 90 -2.22 -3.22 -3.48
N ASP A 91 -1.83 -3.44 -4.73
CA ASP A 91 -2.59 -3.31 -5.99
C ASP A 91 -3.48 -4.55 -6.28
N GLY A 92 -3.29 -5.65 -5.54
CA GLY A 92 -4.10 -6.86 -5.64
C GLY A 92 -3.69 -7.84 -6.74
N LEU A 93 -2.50 -7.67 -7.34
CA LEU A 93 -1.97 -8.51 -8.43
C LEU A 93 -0.76 -9.36 -8.02
#